data_AF-A0A9W8TKE4-F1
#
_entry.id   AF-A0A9W8TKE4-F1
#
_cell.length_a   1.000
_cell.length_b   1.000
_cell.length_c   1.000
_cell.angle_alpha   90.00
_cell.angle_beta   90.00
_cell.angle_gamma   90.00
#
_symmetry.space_group_name_H-M   'P 1'
#
loop_
_entity.id
_entity.type
_entity.pdbx_description
1 polymer ?
#
loop_
_entity_poly.entity_id
_entity_poly.type
_entity_poly.pdbx_seq_one_letter_code
_entity_poly.pdbx_strand_id
1 'polypeptide(L)'
;MAITEASLGLLGSLPSILLLSIALPLIVIAYYGAVWAYNIWLHPLSKYPGPLLARASPLWMVISYLHGKTPTELLKLHERYGPVVRTGPNELSYINTSQWKEIYGFKSNGQTEFVKDPQYHAAIKPNTSILNSNAQYHGYLRKLLAHGFSEKSLREQESVLKSFIDTLFRRLNEESRNGEQPVDIQRWYNFVSFDIIGYLTFGESFNCLTTGTFHTWVSIFFSIAKNFAYGQMSARLPYLIRGPFKRYFVPAKVTGDVVTLAALNEEKTNHRIENSPPVPDFMDKLVDAYKSGKLSDESLKENTQVLVAAGSETTATSLAGKPIGHPLL
;
A
#
# COMPACT_ATOMS: atom_id res chain seq x y z
N MET A 1 -11.95 10.18 59.79
CA MET A 1 -13.42 10.11 59.71
C MET A 1 -14.05 11.37 59.11
N ALA A 2 -13.75 12.57 59.62
CA ALA A 2 -14.33 13.82 59.08
C ALA A 2 -13.89 14.20 57.65
N ILE A 3 -12.65 13.88 57.25
CA ILE A 3 -12.12 14.19 55.89
C ILE A 3 -12.77 13.29 54.83
N THR A 4 -13.01 12.02 55.16
CA THR A 4 -13.70 11.06 54.29
C THR A 4 -15.16 11.43 54.08
N GLU A 5 -15.88 11.85 55.12
CA GLU A 5 -17.28 12.29 54.98
C GLU A 5 -17.42 13.58 54.17
N ALA A 6 -16.51 14.55 54.36
CA ALA A 6 -16.48 15.78 53.57
C ALA A 6 -16.21 15.51 52.07
N SER A 7 -15.32 14.55 51.76
CA SER A 7 -15.04 14.15 50.38
C SER A 7 -16.20 13.42 49.70
N LEU A 8 -16.97 12.61 50.44
CA LEU A 8 -18.18 11.97 49.95
C LEU A 8 -19.34 12.97 49.73
N GLY A 9 -19.47 13.98 50.60
CA GLY A 9 -20.47 15.04 50.45
C GLY A 9 -20.23 15.95 49.24
N LEU A 10 -18.97 16.26 48.93
CA LEU A 10 -18.58 17.01 47.73
C LEU A 10 -18.91 16.23 46.45
N LEU A 11 -18.63 14.91 46.42
CA LEU A 11 -18.97 14.04 45.29
C LEU A 11 -20.50 13.95 45.06
N GLY A 12 -21.31 13.96 46.12
CA GLY A 12 -22.78 13.92 46.02
C GLY A 12 -23.42 15.21 45.50
N SER A 13 -22.70 16.33 45.51
CA SER A 13 -23.19 17.65 45.08
C SER A 13 -22.88 18.00 43.62
N LEU A 14 -22.01 17.21 42.97
CA LEU A 14 -21.67 17.41 41.58
C LEU A 14 -22.79 16.84 40.70
N PRO A 15 -23.26 17.57 39.67
CA PRO A 15 -24.24 17.02 38.75
C PRO A 15 -23.68 15.72 38.16
N SER A 16 -24.48 14.66 38.10
CA SER A 16 -24.03 13.32 37.67
C SER A 16 -23.27 13.31 36.34
N ILE A 17 -23.52 14.32 35.49
CA ILE A 17 -22.83 14.60 34.23
C ILE A 17 -21.33 14.95 34.45
N LEU A 18 -20.99 15.70 35.50
CA LEU A 18 -19.61 16.06 35.83
C LEU A 18 -18.82 14.88 36.41
N LEU A 19 -19.48 14.02 37.19
CA LEU A 19 -18.87 12.78 37.68
C LEU A 19 -18.57 11.83 36.50
N LEU A 20 -19.51 11.70 35.56
CA LEU A 20 -19.34 10.90 34.34
C LEU A 20 -18.23 11.44 33.44
N SER A 21 -18.12 12.77 33.29
CA SER A 21 -17.10 13.40 32.43
C SER A 21 -15.68 13.25 32.96
N ILE A 22 -15.50 13.05 34.27
CA ILE A 22 -14.20 12.77 34.90
C ILE A 22 -13.92 11.27 34.97
N ALA A 23 -14.92 10.46 35.32
CA ALA A 23 -14.77 9.02 35.46
C ALA A 23 -14.42 8.33 34.13
N LEU A 24 -15.03 8.74 33.02
CA LEU A 24 -14.80 8.11 31.73
C LEU A 24 -13.34 8.23 31.23
N PRO A 25 -12.70 9.42 31.21
CA PRO A 25 -11.28 9.54 30.89
C PRO A 25 -10.38 8.72 31.82
N LEU A 26 -10.66 8.69 33.12
CA LEU A 26 -9.88 7.91 34.09
C LEU A 26 -9.96 6.41 33.82
N ILE A 27 -11.16 5.89 33.52
CA ILE A 27 -11.36 4.49 33.14
C ILE A 27 -10.59 4.17 31.85
N VAL A 28 -10.65 5.06 30.86
CA VAL A 28 -9.92 4.89 29.60
C VAL A 28 -8.41 4.87 29.83
N ILE A 29 -7.88 5.79 30.63
CA ILE A 29 -6.45 5.84 30.98
C ILE A 29 -6.04 4.58 31.75
N ALA A 30 -6.82 4.16 32.74
CA ALA A 30 -6.54 2.96 33.51
C ALA A 30 -6.57 1.70 32.64
N TYR A 31 -7.55 1.58 31.74
CA TYR A 31 -7.66 0.48 30.78
C TYR A 31 -6.44 0.42 29.86
N TYR A 32 -6.08 1.52 29.18
CA TYR A 32 -4.92 1.51 28.28
C TYR A 32 -3.60 1.35 29.04
N GLY A 33 -3.48 1.91 30.25
CA GLY A 33 -2.34 1.68 31.13
C GLY A 33 -2.16 0.19 31.47
N ALA A 34 -3.25 -0.50 31.82
CA ALA A 34 -3.24 -1.95 32.07
C ALA A 34 -2.89 -2.75 30.81
N VAL A 35 -3.43 -2.37 29.64
CA VAL A 35 -3.11 -3.01 28.36
C VAL A 35 -1.63 -2.83 28.01
N TRP A 36 -1.08 -1.63 28.19
CA TRP A 36 0.34 -1.35 27.93
C TRP A 36 1.25 -2.14 28.87
N ALA A 37 0.91 -2.18 30.16
CA ALA A 37 1.60 -3.00 31.15
C ALA A 37 1.62 -4.48 30.75
N TYR A 38 0.45 -5.03 30.41
CA TYR A 38 0.32 -6.39 29.92
C TYR A 38 1.19 -6.62 28.67
N ASN A 39 1.11 -5.73 27.68
CA ASN A 39 1.84 -5.84 26.42
C ASN A 39 3.37 -5.84 26.60
N ILE A 40 3.87 -5.05 27.56
CA ILE A 40 5.30 -4.95 27.85
C ILE A 40 5.82 -6.19 28.58
N TRP A 41 5.11 -6.65 29.63
CA TRP A 41 5.64 -7.63 30.58
C TRP A 41 5.07 -9.04 30.42
N LEU A 42 3.76 -9.17 30.17
CA LEU A 42 3.04 -10.44 30.23
C LEU A 42 2.67 -11.02 28.86
N HIS A 43 2.75 -10.21 27.80
CA HIS A 43 2.46 -10.65 26.44
C HIS A 43 3.37 -11.80 26.00
N PRO A 44 2.90 -12.79 25.21
CA PRO A 44 3.76 -13.87 24.69
C PRO A 44 5.00 -13.39 23.92
N LEU A 45 4.93 -12.19 23.34
CA LEU A 45 6.03 -11.53 22.64
C LEU A 45 6.87 -10.59 23.53
N SER A 46 6.68 -10.58 24.86
CA SER A 46 7.43 -9.71 25.79
C SER A 46 8.93 -10.00 25.81
N LYS A 47 9.33 -11.24 25.47
CA LYS A 47 10.72 -11.68 25.34
C LYS A 47 11.49 -11.05 24.18
N TYR A 48 10.80 -10.50 23.17
CA TYR A 48 11.46 -9.91 22.01
C TYR A 48 11.80 -8.44 22.27
N PRO A 49 13.01 -8.00 21.90
CA PRO A 49 13.45 -6.62 22.11
C PRO A 49 12.74 -5.66 21.16
N GLY A 50 12.68 -4.39 21.54
CA GLY A 50 12.07 -3.33 20.74
C GLY A 50 11.86 -2.07 21.57
N PRO A 51 11.59 -0.91 20.93
CA PRO A 51 11.36 0.32 21.65
C PRO A 51 10.11 0.21 22.52
N LEU A 52 10.12 0.85 23.68
CA LEU A 52 9.05 0.73 24.68
C LEU A 52 7.68 1.04 24.08
N LEU A 53 7.58 2.08 23.25
CA LEU A 53 6.34 2.47 22.59
C LEU A 53 5.78 1.38 21.66
N ALA A 54 6.64 0.68 20.90
CA ALA A 54 6.25 -0.43 20.02
C ALA A 54 5.84 -1.68 20.80
N ARG A 55 6.54 -1.96 21.91
CA ARG A 55 6.18 -3.07 22.80
C ARG A 55 4.84 -2.84 23.49
N ALA A 56 4.56 -1.60 23.89
CA ALA A 56 3.35 -1.22 24.60
C ALA A 56 2.12 -1.11 23.69
N SER A 57 2.29 -0.54 22.49
CA SER A 57 1.19 -0.08 21.65
C SER A 57 1.58 -0.05 20.16
N PRO A 58 0.62 -0.04 19.23
CA PRO A 58 0.92 0.13 17.80
C PRO A 58 1.30 1.57 17.43
N LEU A 59 1.32 2.51 18.39
CA LEU A 59 1.56 3.93 18.13
C LEU A 59 2.94 4.21 17.54
N TRP A 60 3.94 3.39 17.87
CA TRP A 60 5.27 3.54 17.28
C TRP A 60 5.21 3.45 15.74
N MET A 61 4.52 2.45 15.21
CA MET A 61 4.36 2.27 13.76
C MET A 61 3.54 3.41 13.13
N VAL A 62 2.50 3.88 13.84
CA VAL A 62 1.68 5.02 13.38
C VAL A 62 2.54 6.29 13.27
N ILE A 63 3.36 6.59 14.28
CA ILE A 63 4.27 7.74 14.27
C ILE A 63 5.30 7.60 13.14
N SER A 64 5.85 6.39 12.97
CA SER A 64 6.79 6.08 11.90
C SER A 64 6.21 6.36 10.50
N TYR A 65 4.96 5.95 10.26
CA TYR A 65 4.25 6.22 9.02
C TYR A 65 3.96 7.72 8.83
N LEU A 66 3.58 8.44 9.89
CA LEU A 66 3.38 9.89 9.83
C LEU A 66 4.66 10.64 9.48
N HIS A 67 5.82 10.16 9.93
CA HIS A 67 7.12 10.73 9.55
C HIS A 67 7.57 10.35 8.14
N GLY A 68 7.01 9.30 7.55
CA GLY A 68 7.44 8.77 6.24
C GLY A 68 8.85 8.16 6.26
N LYS A 69 9.35 7.73 7.43
CA LYS A 69 10.74 7.26 7.63
C LYS A 69 10.85 5.80 8.07
N THR A 70 9.76 5.04 7.92
CA THR A 70 9.67 3.64 8.40
C THR A 70 10.82 2.74 7.96
N PRO A 71 11.29 2.75 6.69
CA PRO A 71 12.42 1.90 6.30
C PRO A 71 13.71 2.23 7.08
N THR A 72 14.02 3.51 7.24
CA THR A 72 15.22 3.96 7.97
C THR A 72 15.09 3.76 9.48
N GLU A 73 13.91 3.95 10.04
CA GLU A 73 13.66 3.69 11.46
C GLU A 73 13.75 2.20 11.79
N LEU A 74 13.22 1.33 10.92
CA LEU A 74 13.36 -0.13 11.04
C LEU A 74 14.83 -0.57 10.97
N LEU A 75 15.62 0.01 10.05
CA LEU A 75 17.06 -0.24 9.98
C LEU A 75 17.74 0.06 11.33
N LYS A 76 17.51 1.26 11.88
CA LYS A 76 18.07 1.66 13.18
C LYS A 76 17.63 0.76 14.33
N LEU A 77 16.38 0.27 14.29
CA LEU A 77 15.90 -0.69 15.27
C LEU A 77 16.64 -2.02 15.17
N HIS A 78 16.86 -2.53 13.97
CA HIS A 78 17.59 -3.77 13.76
C HIS A 78 19.08 -3.65 14.10
N GLU A 79 19.72 -2.52 13.80
CA GLU A 79 21.08 -2.21 14.24
C GLU A 79 21.21 -2.21 15.77
N ARG A 80 20.17 -1.73 16.49
CA ARG A 80 20.18 -1.60 17.95
C ARG A 80 19.78 -2.87 18.69
N TYR A 81 18.74 -3.55 18.24
CA TYR A 81 18.10 -4.66 18.95
C TYR A 81 18.39 -6.02 18.34
N GLY A 82 19.03 -6.05 17.17
CA GLY A 82 19.43 -7.26 16.46
C GLY A 82 18.41 -7.74 15.44
N PRO A 83 18.49 -9.02 15.03
CA PRO A 83 17.82 -9.50 13.82
C PRO A 83 16.30 -9.69 13.94
N VAL A 84 15.76 -9.71 15.16
CA VAL A 84 14.32 -9.83 15.42
C VAL A 84 13.90 -8.72 16.35
N VAL A 85 13.00 -7.86 15.90
CA VAL A 85 12.56 -6.69 16.65
C VAL A 85 11.05 -6.61 16.72
N ARG A 86 10.53 -6.31 17.91
CA ARG A 86 9.10 -6.07 18.14
C ARG A 86 8.73 -4.64 17.75
N THR A 87 7.94 -4.51 16.68
CA THR A 87 7.49 -3.23 16.09
C THR A 87 6.05 -2.87 16.45
N GLY A 88 5.35 -3.80 17.10
CA GLY A 88 4.01 -3.61 17.66
C GLY A 88 3.71 -4.69 18.71
N PRO A 89 2.60 -4.59 19.46
CA PRO A 89 2.25 -5.58 20.46
C PRO A 89 2.19 -7.01 19.90
N ASN A 90 1.67 -7.16 18.67
CA ASN A 90 1.51 -8.42 17.95
C ASN A 90 2.38 -8.51 16.68
N GLU A 91 3.40 -7.66 16.54
CA GLU A 91 4.18 -7.55 15.31
C GLU A 91 5.67 -7.75 15.60
N LEU A 92 6.31 -8.63 14.82
CA LEU A 92 7.75 -8.84 14.79
C LEU A 92 8.28 -8.54 13.39
N SER A 93 9.39 -7.79 13.34
CA SER A 93 10.16 -7.55 12.13
C SER A 93 11.41 -8.45 12.17
N TYR A 94 11.75 -9.02 11.01
CA TYR A 94 12.83 -9.99 10.85
C TYR A 94 13.74 -9.57 9.70
N ILE A 95 15.05 -9.72 9.88
CA ILE A 95 16.05 -9.52 8.82
C ILE A 95 16.87 -10.79 8.53
N ASN A 96 16.54 -11.91 9.17
CA ASN A 96 17.23 -13.19 8.99
C ASN A 96 16.72 -13.95 7.75
N THR A 97 17.63 -14.59 7.02
CA THR A 97 17.32 -15.32 5.78
C THR A 97 16.50 -16.60 5.99
N SER A 98 16.60 -17.25 7.15
CA SER A 98 15.81 -18.45 7.47
C SER A 98 14.31 -18.16 7.52
N GLN A 99 13.92 -17.03 8.12
CA GLN A 99 12.52 -16.62 8.27
C GLN A 99 11.90 -16.25 6.94
N TRP A 100 12.69 -15.80 5.97
CA TRP A 100 12.19 -15.57 4.61
C TRP A 100 11.58 -16.83 4.00
N LYS A 101 12.28 -17.97 4.07
CA LYS A 101 11.77 -19.26 3.59
C LYS A 101 10.58 -19.74 4.40
N GLU A 102 10.57 -19.47 5.69
CA GLU A 102 9.45 -19.85 6.56
C GLU A 102 8.19 -19.00 6.31
N ILE A 103 8.32 -17.72 5.98
CA ILE A 103 7.19 -16.83 5.78
C ILE A 103 6.69 -16.89 4.32
N TYR A 104 7.62 -16.81 3.36
CA TYR A 104 7.32 -16.64 1.93
C TYR A 104 7.68 -17.85 1.07
N GLY A 105 8.39 -18.83 1.61
CA GLY A 105 8.79 -20.02 0.87
C GLY A 105 7.61 -20.92 0.52
N PHE A 106 7.82 -21.77 -0.50
CA PHE A 106 6.82 -22.75 -0.94
C PHE A 106 6.42 -23.68 0.21
N LYS A 107 5.11 -23.82 0.42
CA LYS A 107 4.53 -24.68 1.46
C LYS A 107 4.09 -25.99 0.83
N SER A 108 4.58 -27.09 1.38
CA SER A 108 4.10 -28.43 1.00
C SER A 108 2.66 -28.64 1.45
N ASN A 109 1.95 -29.57 0.80
CA ASN A 109 0.56 -29.89 1.14
C ASN A 109 0.41 -30.18 2.65
N GLY A 110 -0.48 -29.42 3.31
CA GLY A 110 -0.75 -29.54 4.75
C GLY A 110 0.01 -28.57 5.65
N GLN A 111 1.00 -27.82 5.14
CA GLN A 111 1.62 -26.73 5.89
C GLN A 111 0.76 -25.47 5.82
N THR A 112 0.55 -24.82 6.96
CA THR A 112 -0.18 -23.55 7.03
C THR A 112 0.63 -22.43 6.38
N GLU A 113 0.01 -21.73 5.43
CA GLU A 113 0.55 -20.51 4.84
C GLU A 113 0.23 -19.30 5.73
N PHE A 114 1.17 -18.36 5.85
CA PHE A 114 0.90 -17.10 6.52
C PHE A 114 -0.08 -16.28 5.69
N VAL A 115 -1.25 -15.99 6.27
CA VAL A 115 -2.21 -15.10 5.64
C VAL A 115 -1.68 -13.66 5.65
N LYS A 116 -2.03 -12.90 4.61
CA LYS A 116 -1.72 -11.48 4.55
C LYS A 116 -2.46 -10.75 5.68
N ASP A 117 -1.78 -9.83 6.34
CA ASP A 117 -2.36 -9.07 7.46
C ASP A 117 -3.53 -8.17 6.97
N PRO A 118 -4.75 -8.37 7.48
CA PRO A 118 -5.88 -7.51 7.15
C PRO A 118 -5.67 -6.04 7.52
N GLN A 119 -4.84 -5.74 8.53
CA GLN A 119 -4.55 -4.35 8.93
C GLN A 119 -3.64 -3.65 7.91
N TYR A 120 -2.69 -4.37 7.33
CA TYR A 120 -1.85 -3.88 6.24
C TYR A 120 -2.67 -3.57 4.97
N HIS A 121 -3.70 -4.38 4.68
CA HIS A 121 -4.56 -4.20 3.51
C HIS A 121 -5.88 -3.46 3.81
N ALA A 122 -6.02 -2.82 4.96
CA ALA A 122 -7.28 -2.23 5.41
C ALA A 122 -7.81 -1.06 4.56
N ALA A 123 -6.97 -0.49 3.68
CA ALA A 123 -7.37 0.53 2.72
C ALA A 123 -7.98 -0.04 1.43
N ILE A 124 -7.88 -1.35 1.21
CA ILE A 124 -8.44 -2.07 0.06
C ILE A 124 -9.75 -2.73 0.47
N LYS A 125 -10.71 -2.79 -0.45
CA LYS A 125 -11.95 -3.56 -0.26
C LYS A 125 -11.64 -5.05 -0.06
N PRO A 126 -12.24 -5.74 0.91
CA PRO A 126 -11.96 -7.16 1.15
C PRO A 126 -12.18 -8.04 -0.08
N ASN A 127 -11.21 -8.91 -0.40
CA ASN A 127 -11.29 -9.97 -1.42
C ASN A 127 -11.59 -9.53 -2.87
N THR A 128 -11.24 -8.30 -3.26
CA THR A 128 -11.46 -7.82 -4.63
C THR A 128 -10.23 -7.92 -5.53
N SER A 129 -9.01 -7.96 -4.97
CA SER A 129 -7.77 -7.90 -5.75
C SER A 129 -6.77 -9.01 -5.43
N ILE A 130 -5.80 -9.20 -6.33
CA ILE A 130 -4.65 -10.09 -6.10
C ILE A 130 -3.86 -9.71 -4.82
N LEU A 131 -3.93 -8.47 -4.34
CA LEU A 131 -3.20 -8.05 -3.16
C LEU A 131 -3.81 -8.56 -1.86
N ASN A 132 -5.12 -8.76 -1.78
CA ASN A 132 -5.81 -8.98 -0.49
C ASN A 132 -6.86 -10.11 -0.50
N SER A 133 -6.88 -10.91 -1.56
CA SER A 133 -7.67 -12.12 -1.65
C SER A 133 -7.13 -13.25 -0.77
N ASN A 134 -8.02 -14.16 -0.35
CA ASN A 134 -7.62 -15.43 0.25
C ASN A 134 -6.81 -16.31 -0.74
N ALA A 135 -6.16 -17.36 -0.25
CA ALA A 135 -5.26 -18.20 -1.05
C ALA A 135 -5.94 -18.81 -2.30
N GLN A 136 -7.19 -19.27 -2.19
CA GLN A 136 -7.92 -19.88 -3.29
C GLN A 136 -8.21 -18.86 -4.40
N TYR A 137 -8.80 -17.72 -4.03
CA TYR A 137 -9.16 -16.68 -5.00
C TYR A 137 -7.93 -15.97 -5.57
N HIS A 138 -6.88 -15.79 -4.75
CA HIS A 138 -5.57 -15.36 -5.22
C HIS A 138 -5.00 -16.31 -6.29
N GLY A 139 -5.06 -17.63 -6.07
CA GLY A 139 -4.61 -18.62 -7.07
C GLY A 139 -5.39 -18.52 -8.38
N TYR A 140 -6.69 -18.28 -8.31
CA TYR A 140 -7.54 -18.02 -9.48
C TYR A 140 -7.13 -16.75 -10.22
N LEU A 141 -7.05 -15.60 -9.54
CA LEU A 141 -6.62 -14.32 -10.15
C LEU A 141 -5.22 -14.43 -10.75
N ARG A 142 -4.28 -15.06 -10.03
CA ARG A 142 -2.91 -15.30 -10.51
C ARG A 142 -2.91 -16.12 -11.80
N LYS A 143 -3.75 -17.16 -11.90
CA LYS A 143 -3.85 -17.97 -13.11
C LYS A 143 -4.36 -17.17 -14.32
N LEU A 144 -5.31 -16.26 -14.11
CA LEU A 144 -5.79 -15.37 -15.17
C LEU A 144 -4.66 -14.42 -15.62
N LEU A 145 -4.02 -13.74 -14.67
CA LEU A 145 -2.94 -12.79 -14.92
C LEU A 145 -1.72 -13.43 -15.59
N ALA A 146 -1.36 -14.67 -15.21
CA ALA A 146 -0.16 -15.36 -15.69
C ALA A 146 -0.09 -15.47 -17.23
N HIS A 147 -1.23 -15.43 -17.93
CA HIS A 147 -1.25 -15.44 -19.39
C HIS A 147 -0.50 -14.25 -20.00
N GLY A 148 -0.78 -13.04 -19.51
CA GLY A 148 -0.12 -11.81 -20.01
C GLY A 148 1.37 -11.74 -19.67
N PHE A 149 1.84 -12.54 -18.72
CA PHE A 149 3.25 -12.70 -18.36
C PHE A 149 3.91 -13.93 -19.00
N SER A 150 3.23 -14.63 -19.91
CA SER A 150 3.80 -15.78 -20.60
C SER A 150 4.89 -15.34 -21.60
N GLU A 151 5.86 -16.22 -21.88
CA GLU A 151 6.92 -15.93 -22.85
C GLU A 151 6.33 -15.53 -24.22
N LYS A 152 5.26 -16.20 -24.65
CA LYS A 152 4.55 -15.87 -25.89
C LYS A 152 4.01 -14.44 -25.86
N SER A 153 3.27 -14.07 -24.80
CA SER A 153 2.72 -12.71 -24.68
C SER A 153 3.82 -11.66 -24.63
N LEU A 154 4.91 -11.91 -23.90
CA LEU A 154 6.05 -10.98 -23.83
C LEU A 154 6.70 -10.76 -25.21
N ARG A 155 6.84 -11.81 -26.03
CA ARG A 155 7.37 -11.68 -27.41
C ARG A 155 6.43 -10.87 -28.30
N GLU A 156 5.13 -11.07 -28.17
CA GLU A 156 4.13 -10.31 -28.95
C GLU A 156 4.07 -8.84 -28.51
N GLN A 157 4.30 -8.56 -27.23
CA GLN A 157 4.38 -7.21 -26.66
C GLN A 157 5.66 -6.44 -27.04
N GLU A 158 6.75 -7.13 -27.41
CA GLU A 158 8.07 -6.54 -27.64
C GLU A 158 8.04 -5.33 -28.60
N SER A 159 7.30 -5.44 -29.70
CA SER A 159 7.18 -4.37 -30.70
C SER A 159 6.57 -3.09 -30.13
N VAL A 160 5.56 -3.24 -29.27
CA VAL A 160 4.89 -2.13 -28.58
C VAL A 160 5.86 -1.49 -27.58
N LEU A 161 6.53 -2.29 -26.75
CA LEU A 161 7.50 -1.77 -25.78
C LEU A 161 8.60 -0.99 -26.50
N LYS A 162 9.14 -1.54 -27.59
CA LYS A 162 10.17 -0.87 -28.40
C LYS A 162 9.70 0.50 -28.90
N SER A 163 8.45 0.62 -29.35
CA SER A 163 7.91 1.91 -29.81
C SER A 163 7.87 3.00 -28.71
N PHE A 164 7.59 2.61 -27.46
CA PHE A 164 7.66 3.52 -26.32
C PHE A 164 9.10 3.90 -25.99
N ILE A 165 10.04 2.96 -26.06
CA ILE A 165 11.47 3.23 -25.84
C ILE A 165 12.04 4.15 -26.94
N ASP A 166 11.70 3.92 -28.21
CA ASP A 166 12.11 4.79 -29.32
C ASP A 166 11.55 6.20 -29.13
N THR A 167 10.31 6.32 -28.68
CA THR A 167 9.68 7.62 -28.35
C THR A 167 10.39 8.29 -27.17
N LEU A 168 10.77 7.53 -26.14
CA LEU A 168 11.51 8.05 -24.99
C LEU A 168 12.83 8.68 -25.43
N PHE A 169 13.65 7.96 -26.20
CA PHE A 169 14.93 8.49 -26.66
C PHE A 169 14.76 9.71 -27.59
N ARG A 170 13.77 9.68 -28.47
CA ARG A 170 13.44 10.83 -29.31
C ARG A 170 13.11 12.06 -28.45
N ARG A 171 12.22 11.93 -27.48
CA ARG A 171 11.82 13.04 -26.60
C ARG A 171 12.97 13.50 -25.70
N LEU A 172 13.80 12.60 -25.19
CA LEU A 172 14.99 12.97 -24.42
C LEU A 172 15.99 13.77 -25.27
N ASN A 173 16.20 13.42 -26.53
CA ASN A 173 17.05 14.20 -27.44
C ASN A 173 16.48 15.60 -27.72
N GLU A 174 15.16 15.69 -27.96
CA GLU A 174 14.45 16.96 -28.16
C GLU A 174 14.59 17.88 -26.93
N GLU A 175 14.34 17.34 -25.74
CA GLU A 175 14.24 18.10 -24.49
C GLU A 175 15.61 18.45 -23.90
N SER A 176 16.61 17.59 -24.12
CA SER A 176 18.01 17.90 -23.79
C SER A 176 18.66 18.85 -24.80
N ARG A 177 17.98 19.21 -25.89
CA ARG A 177 18.57 19.94 -27.03
C ARG A 177 19.86 19.28 -27.50
N ASN A 178 19.81 17.97 -27.76
CA ASN A 178 20.97 17.16 -28.13
C ASN A 178 22.11 17.18 -27.08
N GLY A 179 21.76 17.21 -25.79
CA GLY A 179 22.71 17.16 -24.67
C GLY A 179 23.19 18.53 -24.18
N GLU A 180 22.69 19.64 -24.72
CA GLU A 180 23.00 20.99 -24.25
C GLU A 180 22.27 21.39 -22.95
N GLN A 181 21.20 20.68 -22.58
CA GLN A 181 20.39 20.97 -21.41
C GLN A 181 20.20 19.73 -20.52
N PRO A 182 20.31 19.88 -19.19
CA PRO A 182 20.02 18.79 -18.27
C PRO A 182 18.53 18.44 -18.33
N VAL A 183 18.24 17.14 -18.20
CA VAL A 183 16.88 16.62 -18.20
C VAL A 183 16.65 15.81 -16.93
N ASP A 184 15.48 15.98 -16.32
CA ASP A 184 15.04 15.16 -15.19
C ASP A 184 14.65 13.75 -15.67
N ILE A 185 15.60 12.82 -15.64
CA ILE A 185 15.39 11.45 -16.11
C ILE A 185 14.34 10.69 -15.30
N GLN A 186 14.18 11.01 -14.00
CA GLN A 186 13.17 10.36 -13.15
C GLN A 186 11.77 10.68 -13.65
N ARG A 187 11.53 11.92 -14.09
CA ARG A 187 10.25 12.31 -14.71
C ARG A 187 9.99 11.54 -16.00
N TRP A 188 10.98 11.38 -16.86
CA TRP A 188 10.85 10.64 -18.12
C TRP A 188 10.66 9.14 -17.92
N TYR A 189 11.31 8.55 -16.92
CA TYR A 189 11.06 7.16 -16.52
C TYR A 189 9.64 6.96 -15.99
N ASN A 190 9.10 7.91 -15.24
CA ASN A 190 7.69 7.85 -14.87
C ASN A 190 6.80 7.91 -16.12
N PHE A 191 7.04 8.83 -17.06
CA PHE A 191 6.24 8.93 -18.29
C PHE A 191 6.21 7.63 -19.08
N VAL A 192 7.37 7.03 -19.36
CA VAL A 192 7.44 5.78 -20.13
C VAL A 192 6.82 4.61 -19.37
N SER A 193 7.06 4.48 -18.06
CA SER A 193 6.50 3.39 -17.27
C SER A 193 4.98 3.48 -17.14
N PHE A 194 4.43 4.69 -16.95
CA PHE A 194 2.97 4.90 -16.94
C PHE A 194 2.34 4.63 -18.31
N ASP A 195 2.95 5.09 -19.40
CA ASP A 195 2.40 4.85 -20.74
C ASP A 195 2.44 3.37 -21.14
N ILE A 196 3.54 2.66 -20.83
CA ILE A 196 3.65 1.21 -21.08
C ILE A 196 2.60 0.45 -20.27
N ILE A 197 2.54 0.65 -18.94
CA ILE A 197 1.59 -0.10 -18.12
C ILE A 197 0.15 0.30 -18.41
N GLY A 198 -0.09 1.56 -18.76
CA GLY A 198 -1.38 2.05 -19.22
C GLY A 198 -1.83 1.30 -20.47
N TYR A 199 -0.95 1.17 -21.47
CA TYR A 199 -1.25 0.41 -22.68
C TYR A 199 -1.49 -1.08 -22.40
N LEU A 200 -0.60 -1.73 -21.63
CA LEU A 200 -0.70 -3.16 -21.29
C LEU A 200 -1.84 -3.49 -20.32
N THR A 201 -2.56 -2.48 -19.83
CA THR A 201 -3.70 -2.66 -18.93
C THR A 201 -5.00 -2.18 -19.59
N PHE A 202 -5.03 -0.98 -20.14
CA PHE A 202 -6.25 -0.38 -20.69
C PHE A 202 -6.37 -0.49 -22.22
N GLY A 203 -5.33 -0.99 -22.90
CA GLY A 203 -5.26 -0.99 -24.37
C GLY A 203 -4.95 0.38 -24.96
N GLU A 204 -4.74 1.40 -24.11
CA GLU A 204 -4.41 2.77 -24.50
C GLU A 204 -3.38 3.38 -23.54
N SER A 205 -2.49 4.22 -24.05
CA SER A 205 -1.50 4.91 -23.23
C SER A 205 -2.10 6.15 -22.54
N PHE A 206 -1.42 6.68 -21.52
CA PHE A 206 -1.79 7.96 -20.93
C PHE A 206 -1.25 9.17 -21.73
N ASN A 207 -0.47 8.92 -22.78
CA ASN A 207 0.21 9.92 -23.60
C ASN A 207 1.12 10.86 -22.80
N CYS A 208 1.67 10.39 -21.67
CA CYS A 208 2.56 11.19 -20.83
C CYS A 208 3.89 11.46 -21.55
N LEU A 209 4.39 10.47 -22.28
CA LEU A 209 5.67 10.51 -22.98
C LEU A 209 5.64 11.46 -24.17
N THR A 210 4.55 11.43 -24.94
CA THR A 210 4.37 12.28 -26.12
C THR A 210 4.12 13.74 -25.74
N THR A 211 3.32 13.99 -24.71
CA THR A 211 3.00 15.35 -24.24
C THR A 211 4.08 15.96 -23.35
N GLY A 212 4.92 15.15 -22.71
CA GLY A 212 5.85 15.61 -21.68
C GLY A 212 5.15 16.07 -20.39
N THR A 213 3.89 15.69 -20.19
CA THR A 213 3.06 16.10 -19.04
C THR A 213 2.37 14.90 -18.39
N PHE A 214 2.12 14.96 -17.09
CA PHE A 214 1.39 13.90 -16.41
C PHE A 214 -0.11 13.98 -16.72
N HIS A 215 -0.67 12.87 -17.21
CA HIS A 215 -2.11 12.69 -17.25
C HIS A 215 -2.71 12.79 -15.84
N THR A 216 -3.95 13.28 -15.70
CA THR A 216 -4.61 13.49 -14.39
C THR A 216 -4.61 12.23 -13.53
N TRP A 217 -4.87 11.06 -14.12
CA TRP A 217 -4.77 9.76 -13.44
C TRP A 217 -3.41 9.58 -12.76
N VAL A 218 -2.33 9.91 -13.47
CA VAL A 218 -0.94 9.76 -12.99
C VAL A 218 -0.59 10.82 -11.95
N SER A 219 -1.04 12.06 -12.13
CA SER A 219 -0.71 13.14 -11.20
C SER A 219 -1.34 12.96 -9.82
N ILE A 220 -2.51 12.30 -9.75
CA ILE A 220 -3.20 12.00 -8.48
C ILE A 220 -2.90 10.59 -7.95
N PHE A 221 -2.12 9.78 -8.69
CA PHE A 221 -1.77 8.41 -8.31
C PHE A 221 -1.19 8.30 -6.89
N PHE A 222 -0.30 9.22 -6.51
CA PHE A 222 0.33 9.20 -5.18
C PHE A 222 -0.65 9.45 -4.03
N SER A 223 -1.85 9.97 -4.30
CA SER A 223 -2.93 10.05 -3.30
C SER A 223 -3.46 8.66 -2.94
N ILE A 224 -3.38 7.66 -3.82
CA ILE A 224 -3.62 6.25 -3.45
C ILE A 224 -2.61 5.82 -2.40
N ALA A 225 -1.30 5.96 -2.68
CA ALA A 225 -0.25 5.50 -1.77
C ALA A 225 -0.40 6.13 -0.37
N LYS A 226 -0.74 7.43 -0.31
CA LYS A 226 -1.07 8.12 0.94
C LYS A 226 -2.32 7.54 1.60
N ASN A 227 -3.40 7.34 0.85
CA ASN A 227 -4.64 6.75 1.37
C ASN A 227 -4.39 5.35 1.97
N PHE A 228 -3.54 4.55 1.32
CA PHE A 228 -3.09 3.26 1.84
C PHE A 228 -2.37 3.40 3.18
N ALA A 229 -1.39 4.31 3.28
CA ALA A 229 -0.69 4.56 4.53
C ALA A 229 -1.65 5.03 5.65
N TYR A 230 -2.58 5.94 5.36
CA TYR A 230 -3.59 6.37 6.33
C TYR A 230 -4.56 5.26 6.73
N GLY A 231 -4.99 4.42 5.79
CA GLY A 231 -5.81 3.26 6.07
C GLY A 231 -5.10 2.29 7.01
N GLN A 232 -3.84 1.98 6.72
CA GLN A 232 -2.96 1.15 7.55
C GLN A 232 -2.76 1.71 8.97
N MET A 233 -2.52 3.02 9.09
CA MET A 233 -2.42 3.68 10.39
C MET A 233 -3.75 3.58 11.15
N SER A 234 -4.86 3.92 10.49
CA SER A 234 -6.18 3.89 11.12
C SER A 234 -6.59 2.49 11.59
N ALA A 235 -6.24 1.44 10.84
CA ALA A 235 -6.56 0.07 11.18
C ALA A 235 -5.86 -0.41 12.46
N ARG A 236 -4.67 0.13 12.75
CA ARG A 236 -3.90 -0.16 13.95
C ARG A 236 -4.43 0.55 15.20
N LEU A 237 -5.24 1.60 15.03
CA LEU A 237 -5.81 2.34 16.14
C LEU A 237 -7.07 1.65 16.70
N PRO A 238 -7.39 1.83 18.00
CA PRO A 238 -8.65 1.40 18.59
C PRO A 238 -9.87 1.88 17.80
N TYR A 239 -10.90 1.04 17.70
CA TYR A 239 -12.08 1.26 16.86
C TYR A 239 -12.70 2.66 17.03
N LEU A 240 -12.85 3.12 18.28
CA LEU A 240 -13.48 4.40 18.63
C LEU A 240 -12.73 5.62 18.08
N ILE A 241 -11.41 5.54 17.89
CA ILE A 241 -10.60 6.66 17.42
C ILE A 241 -10.30 6.60 15.92
N ARG A 242 -10.68 5.52 15.21
CA ARG A 242 -10.42 5.37 13.77
C ARG A 242 -11.15 6.43 12.94
N GLY A 243 -12.43 6.67 13.23
CA GLY A 243 -13.25 7.68 12.54
C GLY A 243 -12.69 9.09 12.73
N PRO A 244 -12.50 9.55 13.98
CA PRO A 244 -11.82 10.82 14.27
C PRO A 244 -10.44 10.93 13.60
N PHE A 245 -9.61 9.89 13.69
CA PHE A 245 -8.30 9.88 13.03
C PHE A 245 -8.42 10.13 11.53
N LYS A 246 -9.29 9.40 10.83
CA LYS A 246 -9.51 9.59 9.38
C LYS A 246 -10.00 11.01 9.08
N ARG A 247 -10.91 11.55 9.89
CA ARG A 247 -11.46 12.91 9.71
C ARG A 247 -10.41 14.02 9.86
N TYR A 248 -9.51 13.89 10.82
CA TYR A 248 -8.56 14.95 11.16
C TYR A 248 -7.19 14.81 10.48
N PHE A 249 -6.74 13.58 10.20
CA PHE A 249 -5.39 13.32 9.67
C PHE A 249 -5.36 13.00 8.17
N VAL A 250 -6.46 12.55 7.56
CA VAL A 250 -6.50 12.32 6.11
C VAL A 250 -6.82 13.65 5.41
N PRO A 251 -5.92 14.18 4.57
CA PRO A 251 -6.19 15.42 3.85
C PRO A 251 -7.38 15.28 2.91
N ALA A 252 -8.26 16.28 2.86
CA ALA A 252 -9.43 16.27 1.98
C ALA A 252 -9.07 16.04 0.50
N LYS A 253 -7.90 16.56 0.06
CA LYS A 253 -7.34 16.30 -1.27
C LYS A 253 -7.12 14.81 -1.53
N VAL A 254 -6.58 14.06 -0.57
CA VAL A 254 -6.35 12.61 -0.73
C VAL A 254 -7.66 11.89 -0.94
N THR A 255 -8.68 12.20 -0.13
CA THR A 255 -10.01 11.61 -0.28
C THR A 255 -10.65 11.97 -1.63
N GLY A 256 -10.58 13.24 -2.04
CA GLY A 256 -11.11 13.69 -3.33
C GLY A 256 -10.40 13.02 -4.52
N ASP A 257 -9.07 12.99 -4.50
CA ASP A 257 -8.25 12.35 -5.52
C ASP A 257 -8.56 10.85 -5.64
N VAL A 258 -8.80 10.13 -4.54
CA VAL A 258 -9.20 8.70 -4.57
C VAL A 258 -10.56 8.51 -5.25
N VAL A 259 -11.52 9.41 -5.00
CA VAL A 259 -12.84 9.36 -5.67
C VAL A 259 -12.69 9.64 -7.16
N THR A 260 -11.94 10.67 -7.55
CA THR A 260 -11.65 10.98 -8.95
C THR A 260 -10.95 9.83 -9.64
N LEU A 261 -9.99 9.20 -8.97
CA LEU A 261 -9.25 8.09 -9.56
C LEU A 261 -10.12 6.85 -9.74
N ALA A 262 -11.04 6.56 -8.81
CA ALA A 262 -12.00 5.49 -8.96
C ALA A 262 -12.85 5.68 -10.23
N ALA A 263 -13.32 6.91 -10.49
CA ALA A 263 -14.08 7.24 -11.69
C ALA A 263 -13.25 7.09 -12.98
N LEU A 264 -12.01 7.60 -12.99
CA LEU A 264 -11.11 7.46 -14.15
C LEU A 264 -10.72 5.99 -14.40
N ASN A 265 -10.52 5.21 -13.34
CA ASN A 265 -10.23 3.78 -13.45
C ASN A 265 -11.44 3.01 -14.00
N GLU A 266 -12.65 3.38 -13.60
CA GLU A 266 -13.89 2.84 -14.15
C GLU A 266 -14.03 3.16 -15.63
N GLU A 267 -13.86 4.42 -16.03
CA GLU A 267 -13.89 4.85 -17.43
C GLU A 267 -12.91 4.03 -18.30
N LYS A 268 -11.64 3.96 -17.90
CA LYS A 268 -10.61 3.22 -18.66
C LYS A 268 -10.81 1.70 -18.65
N THR A 269 -11.33 1.15 -17.54
CA THR A 269 -11.67 -0.29 -17.48
C THR A 269 -12.83 -0.60 -18.43
N ASN A 270 -13.85 0.24 -18.47
CA ASN A 270 -14.97 0.09 -19.40
C ASN A 270 -14.52 0.20 -20.87
N HIS A 271 -13.67 1.18 -21.19
CA HIS A 271 -13.04 1.27 -22.49
C HIS A 271 -12.32 -0.02 -22.87
N ARG A 272 -11.53 -0.62 -21.96
CA ARG A 272 -10.82 -1.89 -22.19
C ARG A 272 -11.74 -3.11 -22.37
N ILE A 273 -12.91 -3.12 -21.73
CA ILE A 273 -13.91 -4.19 -21.90
C ILE A 273 -14.47 -4.17 -23.32
N GLU A 274 -14.72 -2.97 -23.85
CA GLU A 274 -15.29 -2.73 -25.17
C GLU A 274 -14.25 -2.84 -26.29
N ASN A 275 -13.00 -2.45 -26.02
CA ASN A 275 -11.93 -2.37 -27.00
C ASN A 275 -10.81 -3.37 -26.67
N SER A 276 -10.56 -4.30 -27.59
CA SER A 276 -9.46 -5.25 -27.47
C SER A 276 -8.22 -4.72 -28.21
N PRO A 277 -7.06 -4.60 -27.55
CA PRO A 277 -5.84 -4.23 -28.23
C PRO A 277 -5.40 -5.35 -29.20
N PRO A 278 -4.58 -5.02 -30.21
CA PRO A 278 -4.10 -5.99 -31.19
C PRO A 278 -3.06 -6.97 -30.64
N VAL A 279 -2.51 -6.69 -29.45
CA VAL A 279 -1.43 -7.43 -28.80
C VAL A 279 -1.96 -7.97 -27.47
N PRO A 280 -1.61 -9.21 -27.08
CA PRO A 280 -2.06 -9.75 -25.81
C PRO A 280 -1.52 -8.95 -24.63
N ASP A 281 -2.33 -8.80 -23.60
CA ASP A 281 -2.00 -7.95 -22.45
C ASP A 281 -2.36 -8.62 -21.11
N PHE A 282 -2.22 -7.87 -20.00
CA PHE A 282 -2.51 -8.40 -18.66
C PHE A 282 -4.01 -8.61 -18.42
N MET A 283 -4.87 -7.93 -19.18
CA MET A 283 -6.31 -7.87 -18.98
C MET A 283 -7.09 -8.88 -19.81
N ASP A 284 -6.54 -9.45 -20.89
CA ASP A 284 -7.26 -10.39 -21.77
C ASP A 284 -8.05 -11.45 -21.01
N LYS A 285 -7.38 -12.22 -20.14
CA LYS A 285 -8.02 -13.30 -19.38
C LYS A 285 -8.88 -12.80 -18.21
N LEU A 286 -8.63 -11.60 -17.71
CA LEU A 286 -9.50 -10.97 -16.72
C LEU A 286 -10.82 -10.51 -17.36
N VAL A 287 -10.76 -9.92 -18.55
CA VAL A 287 -11.93 -9.50 -19.32
C VAL A 287 -12.73 -10.72 -19.79
N ASP A 288 -12.08 -11.79 -20.26
CA ASP A 288 -12.75 -13.07 -20.58
C ASP A 288 -13.50 -13.63 -19.36
N ALA A 289 -12.85 -13.63 -18.19
CA ALA A 289 -13.45 -14.11 -16.95
C ALA A 289 -14.63 -13.24 -16.51
N TYR A 290 -14.52 -11.91 -16.67
CA TYR A 290 -15.61 -10.97 -16.40
C TYR A 290 -16.80 -11.19 -17.33
N LYS A 291 -16.57 -11.23 -18.64
CA LYS A 291 -17.63 -11.46 -19.65
C LYS A 291 -18.35 -12.80 -19.48
N SER A 292 -17.64 -13.81 -18.96
CA SER A 292 -18.22 -15.12 -18.64
C SER A 292 -18.88 -15.20 -17.26
N GLY A 293 -18.93 -14.11 -16.49
CA GLY A 293 -19.53 -14.05 -15.15
C GLY A 293 -18.69 -14.71 -14.05
N LYS A 294 -17.43 -15.08 -14.34
CA LYS A 294 -16.50 -15.73 -13.39
C LYS A 294 -15.61 -14.73 -12.63
N LEU A 295 -15.71 -13.44 -12.94
CA LEU A 295 -15.04 -12.35 -12.25
C LEU A 295 -16.05 -11.22 -12.06
N SER A 296 -16.11 -10.64 -10.86
CA SER A 296 -16.99 -9.50 -10.61
C SER A 296 -16.41 -8.23 -11.24
N ASP A 297 -17.29 -7.29 -11.59
CA ASP A 297 -16.90 -5.94 -12.06
C ASP A 297 -15.95 -5.24 -11.07
N GLU A 298 -16.28 -5.32 -9.78
CA GLU A 298 -15.47 -4.75 -8.71
C GLU A 298 -14.07 -5.39 -8.64
N SER A 299 -13.98 -6.71 -8.81
CA SER A 299 -12.67 -7.38 -8.83
C SER A 299 -11.87 -7.04 -10.07
N LEU A 300 -12.52 -6.92 -11.24
CA LEU A 300 -11.88 -6.48 -12.47
C LEU A 300 -11.26 -5.09 -12.26
N LYS A 301 -12.07 -4.10 -11.87
CA LYS A 301 -11.64 -2.70 -11.65
C LYS A 301 -10.51 -2.59 -10.64
N GLU A 302 -10.58 -3.30 -9.52
CA GLU A 302 -9.54 -3.29 -8.48
C GLU A 302 -8.22 -3.91 -8.96
N ASN A 303 -8.27 -5.01 -9.73
CA ASN A 303 -7.06 -5.58 -10.31
C ASN A 303 -6.46 -4.67 -11.40
N THR A 304 -7.28 -3.98 -12.20
CA THR A 304 -6.80 -2.99 -13.17
C THR A 304 -6.01 -1.87 -12.47
N GLN A 305 -6.56 -1.32 -11.38
CA GLN A 305 -5.88 -0.29 -10.60
C GLN A 305 -4.57 -0.79 -9.99
N VAL A 306 -4.56 -2.03 -9.48
CA VAL A 306 -3.35 -2.67 -8.92
C VAL A 306 -2.27 -2.83 -9.98
N LEU A 307 -2.61 -3.26 -11.20
CA LEU A 307 -1.64 -3.46 -12.28
C LEU A 307 -0.95 -2.15 -12.66
N VAL A 308 -1.72 -1.07 -12.87
CA VAL A 308 -1.16 0.24 -13.19
C VAL A 308 -0.32 0.76 -12.04
N ALA A 309 -0.79 0.62 -10.80
CA ALA A 309 -0.07 1.05 -9.61
C ALA A 309 1.28 0.34 -9.44
N ALA A 310 1.27 -0.99 -9.61
CA ALA A 310 2.45 -1.81 -9.41
C ALA A 310 3.47 -1.65 -10.55
N GLY A 311 3.01 -1.63 -11.81
CA GLY A 311 3.90 -1.65 -12.98
C GLY A 311 4.51 -0.29 -13.37
N SER A 312 3.94 0.82 -12.89
CA SER A 312 4.44 2.16 -13.19
C SER A 312 5.62 2.55 -12.30
N GLU A 313 5.32 3.01 -11.08
CA GLU A 313 6.29 3.65 -10.18
C GLU A 313 7.47 2.71 -9.88
N THR A 314 7.20 1.46 -9.51
CA THR A 314 8.26 0.53 -9.09
C THR A 314 9.33 0.34 -10.16
N THR A 315 8.92 0.29 -11.43
CA THR A 315 9.81 0.22 -12.59
C THR A 315 10.60 1.51 -12.74
N ALA A 316 9.91 2.66 -12.69
CA ALA A 316 10.55 3.97 -12.81
C ALA A 316 11.60 4.22 -11.71
N THR A 317 11.27 3.90 -10.45
CA THR A 317 12.20 3.99 -9.31
C THR A 317 13.36 3.03 -9.43
N SER A 318 13.13 1.80 -9.90
CA SER A 318 14.22 0.83 -10.11
C SER A 318 15.19 1.30 -11.20
N LEU A 319 14.68 1.90 -12.27
CA LEU A 319 15.50 2.48 -13.34
C LEU A 319 16.26 3.72 -12.87
N ALA A 320 15.61 4.61 -12.11
CA ALA A 320 16.23 5.83 -11.58
C ALA A 320 17.27 5.54 -10.49
N GLY A 321 17.04 4.51 -9.67
CA GLY A 321 17.94 4.10 -8.59
C GLY A 321 19.22 3.41 -9.06
N LYS A 322 19.27 2.96 -10.32
CA LYS A 322 20.49 2.40 -10.92
C LYS A 322 21.40 3.54 -11.40
N PRO A 323 22.64 3.66 -10.91
CA PRO A 323 23.57 4.67 -11.42
C PRO A 323 23.78 4.46 -12.92
N ILE A 324 23.41 5.45 -13.72
CA ILE A 324 23.72 5.48 -15.16
C ILE A 324 25.25 5.66 -15.25
N GLY A 325 25.98 4.58 -15.55
CA GLY A 325 27.43 4.62 -15.77
C GLY A 325 28.29 3.73 -14.87
N HIS A 326 27.73 2.94 -13.94
CA HIS A 326 28.52 1.93 -13.25
C HIS A 326 28.57 0.64 -14.09
N PRO A 327 29.75 0.15 -14.50
CA PRO A 327 29.85 -1.15 -15.18
C PRO A 327 29.24 -2.23 -14.28
N LEU A 328 28.47 -3.12 -14.90
CA LEU A 328 27.91 -4.31 -14.27
C LEU A 328 29.08 -5.11 -13.67
N LEU A 329 29.06 -5.28 -12.35
CA LEU A 329 29.95 -6.22 -11.66
C LEU A 329 29.45 -7.66 -11.85
#